data_AF-A0A2U1KKM6-F1
#
_entry.id   AF-A0A2U1KKM6-F1
#
_cell.length_a   1.000
_cell.length_b   1.000
_cell.length_c   1.000
_cell.angle_alpha   90.00
_cell.angle_beta   90.00
_cell.angle_gamma   90.00
#
_symmetry.space_group_name_H-M   'P 1'
#
loop_
_entity.id
_entity.type
_entity.pdbx_description
1 polymer ?
#
loop_
_entity_poly.entity_id
_entity_poly.type
_entity_poly.pdbx_seq_one_letter_code
_entity_poly.pdbx_strand_id
1 'polypeptide(L)'
;MPLCSVGMVAYGIQVGYEWPMREGSRTSHHLHELLEMLTNVQFVDKDDSWVWKLSKDGGYSVKCARQIIDNSLLATGQQVTRWCRIVPAKVNIMCWRAIQNRLPTRSQLAVKGIDIPSVLCPSCLVAIEDVQHVFFKCDVAVEVWKKVASWLDLQIPAIDDISMLLDWAEASISDAKKRKVVGAIIYTTIWMLWRFRNSIVFQDPKMKKSHIYDNIVIHSFDWCMNRCGKGSRVG
;
A
#
# COMPACT_ATOMS: atom_id res chain seq x y z
N MET A 1 -29.58 -54.81 -7.55
CA MET A 1 -29.52 -53.34 -7.60
C MET A 1 -29.64 -52.84 -6.17
N PRO A 2 -28.69 -52.05 -5.65
CA PRO A 2 -28.84 -51.45 -4.32
C PRO A 2 -30.03 -50.47 -4.35
N LEU A 3 -31.00 -50.67 -3.46
CA LEU A 3 -32.14 -49.80 -3.26
C LEU A 3 -31.79 -48.78 -2.17
N CYS A 4 -32.02 -47.50 -2.44
CA CYS A 4 -31.89 -46.44 -1.44
C CYS A 4 -33.30 -46.12 -0.93
N SER A 5 -33.56 -46.38 0.35
CA SER A 5 -34.85 -46.13 0.99
C SER A 5 -34.77 -44.88 1.86
N VAL A 6 -35.69 -43.93 1.66
CA VAL A 6 -35.92 -42.84 2.63
C VAL A 6 -37.27 -43.09 3.29
N GLY A 7 -37.25 -43.27 4.60
CA GLY A 7 -38.45 -43.41 5.43
C GLY A 7 -38.70 -42.12 6.19
N MET A 8 -39.94 -41.61 6.12
CA MET A 8 -40.38 -40.51 6.96
C MET A 8 -41.47 -41.04 7.90
N VAL A 9 -41.28 -40.84 9.20
CA VAL A 9 -42.27 -41.16 10.23
C VAL A 9 -42.94 -39.86 10.65
N ALA A 10 -44.20 -39.69 10.26
CA ALA A 10 -45.02 -38.57 10.72
C ALA A 10 -46.36 -39.13 11.19
N TYR A 11 -46.76 -38.78 12.42
CA TYR A 11 -48.06 -39.15 13.01
C TYR A 11 -48.38 -40.65 12.96
N GLY A 12 -47.38 -41.51 13.19
CA GLY A 12 -47.56 -42.97 13.27
C GLY A 12 -47.74 -43.68 11.92
N ILE A 13 -47.62 -42.97 10.79
CA ILE A 13 -47.65 -43.56 9.44
C ILE A 13 -46.22 -43.60 8.89
N GLN A 14 -45.76 -44.78 8.50
CA GLN A 14 -44.47 -44.98 7.85
C GLN A 14 -44.67 -44.97 6.33
N VAL A 15 -44.28 -43.87 5.69
CA VAL A 15 -44.26 -43.78 4.22
C VAL A 15 -42.83 -44.00 3.77
N GLY A 16 -42.61 -45.07 3.00
CA GLY A 16 -41.32 -45.39 2.39
C GLY A 16 -41.39 -45.18 0.89
N TYR A 17 -40.43 -44.44 0.33
CA TYR A 17 -40.24 -44.35 -1.11
C TYR A 17 -39.00 -45.16 -1.51
N GLU A 18 -39.18 -46.13 -2.39
CA GLU A 18 -38.10 -46.88 -3.00
C GLU A 18 -37.88 -46.40 -4.44
N TRP A 19 -36.70 -45.87 -4.72
CA TRP A 19 -36.33 -45.42 -6.06
C TRP A 19 -35.18 -46.31 -6.58
N PRO A 20 -35.32 -46.94 -7.76
CA PRO A 20 -34.26 -47.73 -8.34
C PRO A 20 -33.13 -46.81 -8.81
N MET A 21 -31.96 -46.88 -8.16
CA MET A 21 -30.75 -46.21 -8.65
C MET A 21 -30.08 -47.08 -9.71
N ARG A 22 -29.90 -46.52 -10.91
CA ARG A 22 -29.12 -47.18 -11.97
C ARG A 22 -27.63 -47.13 -11.62
N GLU A 23 -27.00 -48.28 -11.58
CA GLU A 23 -25.54 -48.39 -11.45
C GLU A 23 -24.85 -47.62 -12.60
N GLY A 24 -23.84 -46.82 -12.26
CA GLY A 24 -23.12 -45.96 -13.21
C GLY A 24 -23.83 -44.64 -13.58
N SER A 25 -24.98 -44.32 -12.98
CA SER A 25 -25.62 -43.01 -13.16
C SER A 25 -24.88 -41.89 -12.42
N ARG A 26 -25.04 -40.63 -12.87
CA ARG A 26 -24.52 -39.44 -12.17
C ARG A 26 -24.97 -39.38 -10.71
N THR A 27 -26.22 -39.76 -10.45
CA THR A 27 -26.80 -39.82 -9.10
C THR A 27 -26.09 -40.84 -8.22
N SER A 28 -25.75 -42.02 -8.78
CA SER A 28 -24.98 -43.04 -8.07
C SER A 28 -23.56 -42.56 -7.75
N HIS A 29 -22.93 -41.80 -8.65
CA HIS A 29 -21.61 -41.23 -8.41
C HIS A 29 -21.64 -40.15 -7.31
N HIS A 30 -22.58 -39.21 -7.36
CA HIS A 30 -22.73 -38.17 -6.34
C HIS A 30 -23.08 -38.77 -4.96
N LEU A 31 -23.89 -39.83 -4.91
CA LEU A 31 -24.18 -40.53 -3.66
C LEU A 31 -22.91 -41.18 -3.09
N HIS A 32 -22.09 -41.80 -3.95
CA HIS A 32 -20.83 -42.40 -3.51
C HIS A 32 -19.87 -41.35 -2.95
N GLU A 33 -19.72 -40.21 -3.63
CA GLU A 33 -18.90 -39.08 -3.17
C GLU A 33 -19.42 -38.52 -1.83
N LEU A 34 -20.74 -38.37 -1.68
CA LEU A 34 -21.35 -37.93 -0.42
C LEU A 34 -21.08 -38.93 0.71
N LEU A 35 -21.25 -40.23 0.46
CA LEU A 35 -21.00 -41.28 1.44
C LEU A 35 -19.52 -41.31 1.85
N GLU A 36 -18.60 -41.13 0.90
CA GLU A 36 -17.17 -41.00 1.17
C GLU A 36 -16.86 -39.78 2.05
N MET A 37 -17.45 -38.62 1.75
CA MET A 37 -17.34 -37.42 2.57
C MET A 37 -17.88 -37.61 4.00
N LEU A 38 -18.95 -38.39 4.15
CA LEU A 38 -19.59 -38.69 5.44
C LEU A 38 -18.90 -39.81 6.22
N THR A 39 -18.02 -40.60 5.60
CA THR A 39 -17.41 -41.81 6.22
C THR A 39 -16.66 -41.48 7.51
N ASN A 40 -16.09 -40.27 7.60
CA ASN A 40 -15.35 -39.80 8.77
C ASN A 40 -16.14 -38.82 9.66
N VAL A 41 -17.43 -38.61 9.39
CA VAL A 41 -18.29 -37.72 10.17
C VAL A 41 -19.00 -38.52 11.26
N GLN A 42 -18.70 -38.20 12.51
CA GLN A 42 -19.40 -38.75 13.67
C GLN A 42 -20.55 -37.82 14.02
N PHE A 43 -21.79 -38.29 13.86
CA PHE A 43 -22.96 -37.53 14.29
C PHE A 43 -23.06 -37.59 15.81
N VAL A 44 -23.17 -36.43 16.43
CA VAL A 44 -23.38 -36.27 17.87
C VAL A 44 -24.74 -35.63 18.05
N ASP A 45 -25.50 -36.07 19.07
CA ASP A 45 -26.80 -35.49 19.41
C ASP A 45 -26.61 -34.11 20.07
N LYS A 46 -26.26 -33.12 19.25
CA LYS A 46 -26.00 -31.73 19.61
C LYS A 46 -26.44 -30.83 18.47
N ASP A 47 -26.94 -29.64 18.81
CA ASP A 47 -27.30 -28.63 17.82
C ASP A 47 -26.13 -28.28 16.89
N ASP A 48 -26.45 -28.12 15.61
CA ASP A 48 -25.49 -27.73 14.57
C ASP A 48 -24.87 -26.36 14.88
N SER A 49 -23.57 -26.24 14.61
CA SER A 49 -22.84 -24.99 14.78
C SER A 49 -21.95 -24.70 13.57
N TRP A 50 -21.85 -23.42 13.23
CA TRP A 50 -20.97 -22.96 12.15
C TRP A 50 -19.52 -23.03 12.61
N VAL A 51 -18.72 -23.85 11.92
CA VAL A 51 -17.27 -23.96 12.15
C VAL A 51 -16.52 -23.42 10.95
N TRP A 52 -15.68 -22.42 11.18
CA TRP A 52 -14.80 -21.87 10.18
C TRP A 52 -13.44 -22.58 10.22
N LYS A 53 -13.22 -23.50 9.26
CA LYS A 53 -12.02 -24.35 9.15
C LYS A 53 -10.69 -23.61 9.06
N LEU A 54 -10.72 -22.30 8.76
CA LEU A 54 -9.54 -21.47 8.63
C LEU A 54 -9.08 -20.84 9.96
N SER A 55 -9.83 -21.04 11.05
CA SER A 55 -9.43 -20.61 12.38
C SER A 55 -9.17 -21.81 13.29
N LYS A 56 -8.16 -21.70 14.17
CA LYS A 56 -7.77 -22.78 15.11
C LYS A 56 -8.81 -23.07 16.17
N ASP A 57 -9.64 -22.08 16.51
CA ASP A 57 -10.73 -22.15 17.47
C ASP A 57 -12.09 -22.46 16.81
N GLY A 58 -12.11 -22.64 15.48
CA GLY A 58 -13.33 -22.89 14.71
C GLY A 58 -14.27 -21.69 14.60
N GLY A 59 -13.98 -20.56 15.25
CA GLY A 59 -14.80 -19.35 15.22
C GLY A 59 -14.48 -18.47 14.02
N TYR A 60 -15.52 -17.90 13.38
CA TYR A 60 -15.31 -16.86 12.38
C TYR A 60 -14.96 -15.52 13.04
N SER A 61 -13.89 -14.88 12.56
CA SER A 61 -13.58 -13.49 12.90
C SER A 61 -13.05 -12.76 11.67
N VAL A 62 -13.53 -11.53 11.46
CA VAL A 62 -13.03 -10.62 10.43
C VAL A 62 -11.51 -10.46 10.54
N LYS A 63 -10.96 -10.44 11.77
CA LYS A 63 -9.52 -10.33 12.02
C LYS A 63 -8.74 -11.49 11.42
N CYS A 64 -9.14 -12.73 11.72
CA CYS A 64 -8.49 -13.92 11.20
C CYS A 64 -8.66 -14.02 9.67
N ALA A 65 -9.85 -13.73 9.15
CA ALA A 65 -10.09 -13.75 7.70
C ALA A 65 -9.19 -12.74 6.99
N ARG A 66 -9.08 -11.53 7.55
CA ARG A 66 -8.21 -10.49 7.03
C ARG A 66 -6.73 -10.88 7.08
N GLN A 67 -6.26 -11.47 8.17
CA GLN A 67 -4.88 -11.94 8.30
C GLN A 67 -4.52 -13.00 7.24
N ILE A 68 -5.43 -13.93 6.94
CA ILE A 68 -5.20 -14.95 5.90
C ILE A 68 -5.13 -14.31 4.52
N ILE A 69 -6.04 -13.38 4.21
CA ILE A 69 -6.04 -12.63 2.95
C ILE A 69 -4.76 -11.79 2.83
N ASP A 70 -4.39 -11.08 3.89
CA ASP A 70 -3.18 -10.25 3.90
C ASP A 70 -1.94 -11.14 3.73
N ASN A 71 -1.80 -12.25 4.45
CA ASN A 71 -0.66 -13.15 4.30
C ASN A 71 -0.56 -13.81 2.91
N SER A 72 -1.68 -13.97 2.20
CA SER A 72 -1.72 -14.60 0.87
C SER A 72 -1.57 -13.60 -0.28
N LEU A 73 -2.14 -12.40 -0.16
CA LEU A 73 -2.15 -11.38 -1.21
C LEU A 73 -1.08 -10.30 -1.01
N LEU A 74 -0.79 -9.98 0.25
CA LEU A 74 0.24 -9.03 0.63
C LEU A 74 1.45 -9.85 1.07
N ALA A 75 2.22 -10.38 0.11
CA ALA A 75 3.63 -10.63 0.38
C ALA A 75 4.15 -9.34 1.00
N THR A 76 4.52 -9.37 2.29
CA THR A 76 4.90 -8.19 3.06
C THR A 76 5.85 -7.40 2.18
N GLY A 77 5.38 -6.27 1.62
CA GLY A 77 6.15 -5.56 0.62
C GLY A 77 7.52 -5.29 1.23
N GLN A 78 8.60 -5.60 0.49
CA GLN A 78 9.98 -5.51 1.02
C GLN A 78 10.31 -4.15 1.65
N GLN A 79 9.51 -3.12 1.37
CA GLN A 79 9.67 -1.76 1.87
C GLN A 79 8.53 -1.40 2.81
N VAL A 80 8.87 -1.19 4.09
CA VAL A 80 7.95 -0.64 5.10
C VAL A 80 7.53 0.77 4.68
N THR A 81 6.23 1.03 4.69
CA THR A 81 5.70 2.37 4.42
C THR A 81 6.19 3.36 5.48
N ARG A 82 7.07 4.29 5.11
CA ARG A 82 7.56 5.34 6.00
C ARG A 82 6.59 6.51 6.02
N TRP A 83 5.93 6.74 7.14
CA TRP A 83 4.96 7.83 7.29
C TRP A 83 5.51 8.91 8.21
N CYS A 84 5.64 10.13 7.71
CA CYS A 84 6.00 11.28 8.53
C CYS A 84 4.73 11.93 9.09
N ARG A 85 4.53 11.84 10.42
CA ARG A 85 3.33 12.39 11.09
C ARG A 85 3.25 13.92 11.01
N ILE A 86 4.40 14.57 10.88
CA ILE A 86 4.51 16.03 10.81
C ILE A 86 3.93 16.54 9.50
N VAL A 87 4.16 15.88 8.37
CA VAL A 87 3.66 16.36 7.07
C VAL A 87 2.19 15.97 6.85
N PRO A 88 1.45 16.71 5.99
CA PRO A 88 0.10 16.33 5.58
C PRO A 88 0.05 14.97 4.88
N ALA A 89 -1.10 14.27 4.99
CA ALA A 89 -1.28 12.94 4.37
C ALA A 89 -1.01 12.95 2.85
N LYS A 90 -1.39 14.01 2.13
CA LYS A 90 -1.12 14.16 0.69
C LYS A 90 0.38 14.13 0.35
N VAL A 91 1.23 14.65 1.23
CA VAL A 91 2.69 14.66 1.06
C VAL A 91 3.22 13.25 1.22
N ASN A 92 2.80 12.55 2.28
CA ASN A 92 3.17 11.16 2.51
C ASN A 92 2.73 10.24 1.35
N ILE A 93 1.49 10.38 0.87
CA ILE A 93 0.98 9.59 -0.28
C ILE A 93 1.80 9.84 -1.54
N MET A 94 2.18 11.10 -1.80
CA MET A 94 3.02 11.43 -2.95
C MET A 94 4.41 10.80 -2.81
N CYS A 95 5.07 10.93 -1.67
CA CYS A 95 6.38 10.30 -1.42
C CYS A 95 6.32 8.77 -1.53
N TRP A 96 5.28 8.14 -1.00
CA TRP A 96 5.09 6.69 -1.15
C TRP A 96 4.92 6.29 -2.63
N ARG A 97 4.15 7.05 -3.40
CA ARG A 97 4.05 6.83 -4.85
C ARG A 97 5.39 7.04 -5.55
N ALA A 98 6.22 7.99 -5.09
CA ALA A 98 7.55 8.22 -5.63
C ALA A 98 8.48 7.02 -5.40
N ILE A 99 8.53 6.51 -4.15
CA ILE A 99 9.31 5.34 -3.78
C ILE A 99 8.91 4.10 -4.60
N GLN A 100 7.63 3.98 -4.93
CA GLN A 100 7.10 2.87 -5.75
C GLN A 100 7.24 3.12 -7.27
N ASN A 101 7.87 4.21 -7.70
CA ASN A 101 7.97 4.64 -9.09
C ASN A 101 6.59 4.78 -9.80
N ARG A 102 5.57 5.23 -9.05
CA ARG A 102 4.16 5.38 -9.48
C ARG A 102 3.72 6.84 -9.67
N LEU A 103 4.68 7.75 -9.78
CA LEU A 103 4.40 9.14 -10.18
C LEU A 103 4.30 9.24 -11.71
N PRO A 104 3.48 10.18 -12.23
CA PRO A 104 3.34 10.43 -13.66
C PRO A 104 4.54 11.25 -14.21
N THR A 105 5.75 10.72 -14.08
CA THR A 105 6.93 11.22 -14.81
C THR A 105 6.80 10.89 -16.30
N ARG A 106 7.43 11.65 -17.19
CA ARG A 106 7.34 11.39 -18.64
C ARG A 106 7.82 10.00 -19.02
N SER A 107 8.89 9.49 -18.39
CA SER A 107 9.31 8.09 -18.58
C SER A 107 8.20 7.08 -18.25
N GLN A 108 7.50 7.25 -17.12
CA GLN A 108 6.40 6.38 -16.70
C GLN A 108 5.14 6.54 -17.56
N LEU A 109 4.89 7.73 -18.09
CA LEU A 109 3.79 7.96 -19.03
C LEU A 109 4.06 7.27 -20.37
N ALA A 110 5.27 7.39 -20.90
CA ALA A 110 5.69 6.72 -22.14
C ALA A 110 5.59 5.19 -22.03
N VAL A 111 6.04 4.60 -20.92
CA VAL A 111 5.91 3.15 -20.65
C VAL A 111 4.44 2.69 -20.66
N LYS A 112 3.50 3.57 -20.29
CA LYS A 112 2.06 3.29 -20.31
C LYS A 112 1.39 3.54 -21.66
N GLY A 113 2.16 3.86 -22.70
CA GLY A 113 1.64 4.14 -24.04
C GLY A 113 0.88 5.48 -24.14
N ILE A 114 1.08 6.39 -23.19
CA ILE A 114 0.51 7.74 -23.28
C ILE A 114 1.39 8.56 -24.21
N ASP A 115 0.77 9.10 -25.27
CA ASP A 115 1.46 9.98 -26.21
C ASP A 115 1.86 11.30 -25.53
N ILE A 116 3.16 11.58 -25.53
CA ILE A 116 3.75 12.76 -24.91
C ILE A 116 4.75 13.41 -25.87
N PRO A 117 4.81 14.75 -25.97
CA PRO A 117 5.68 15.43 -26.93
C PRO A 117 7.19 15.18 -26.74
N SER A 118 7.60 14.83 -25.52
CA SER A 118 9.00 14.59 -25.17
C SER A 118 9.10 13.81 -23.86
N VAL A 119 10.14 12.99 -23.73
CA VAL A 119 10.52 12.30 -22.49
C VAL A 119 11.41 13.13 -21.57
N LEU A 120 11.89 14.29 -22.04
CA LEU A 120 12.84 15.13 -21.29
C LEU A 120 12.18 15.77 -20.06
N CYS A 121 12.95 16.02 -19.02
CA CYS A 121 12.51 16.71 -17.80
C CYS A 121 11.95 18.10 -18.13
N PRO A 122 10.71 18.43 -17.76
CA PRO A 122 10.14 19.76 -17.99
C PRO A 122 10.94 20.89 -17.34
N SER A 123 11.64 20.59 -16.24
CA SER A 123 12.35 21.60 -15.45
C SER A 123 13.71 22.01 -16.01
N CYS A 124 14.44 21.10 -16.65
CA CYS A 124 15.78 21.38 -17.19
C CYS A 124 15.88 21.18 -18.71
N LEU A 125 15.01 20.38 -19.32
CA LEU A 125 15.02 20.02 -20.75
C LEU A 125 16.30 19.29 -21.23
N VAL A 126 17.13 18.75 -20.32
CA VAL A 126 18.40 18.12 -20.67
C VAL A 126 18.36 16.58 -20.64
N ALA A 127 17.72 15.98 -19.64
CA ALA A 127 17.74 14.53 -19.43
C ALA A 127 16.32 13.93 -19.33
N ILE A 128 16.22 12.61 -19.45
CA ILE A 128 14.95 11.88 -19.31
C ILE A 128 14.33 12.13 -17.95
N GLU A 129 13.02 12.37 -17.92
CA GLU A 129 12.28 12.57 -16.68
C GLU A 129 11.91 11.24 -16.02
N ASP A 130 12.70 10.82 -15.05
CA ASP A 130 12.35 9.77 -14.08
C ASP A 130 12.32 10.33 -12.64
N VAL A 131 11.97 9.48 -11.67
CA VAL A 131 11.85 9.87 -10.25
C VAL A 131 13.20 10.35 -9.72
N GLN A 132 14.29 9.63 -10.02
CA GLN A 132 15.63 9.98 -9.57
C GLN A 132 16.08 11.32 -10.13
N HIS A 133 15.82 11.59 -11.40
CA HIS A 133 16.15 12.83 -12.05
C HIS A 133 15.36 14.00 -11.48
N VAL A 134 14.02 13.86 -11.36
CA VAL A 134 13.17 14.92 -10.83
C VAL A 134 13.57 15.33 -9.40
N PHE A 135 13.96 14.36 -8.56
CA PHE A 135 14.25 14.64 -7.16
C PHE A 135 15.72 14.83 -6.81
N PHE A 136 16.67 14.35 -7.62
CA PHE A 136 18.09 14.36 -7.23
C PHE A 136 19.05 14.83 -8.33
N LYS A 137 18.79 14.50 -9.61
CA LYS A 137 19.77 14.75 -10.70
C LYS A 137 19.48 16.00 -11.54
N CYS A 138 18.25 16.52 -11.51
CA CYS A 138 17.89 17.76 -12.19
C CYS A 138 18.64 18.94 -11.57
N ASP A 139 19.14 19.88 -12.39
CA ASP A 139 19.89 21.05 -11.91
C ASP A 139 19.13 21.85 -10.84
N VAL A 140 17.80 21.96 -11.01
CA VAL A 140 16.92 22.59 -10.01
C VAL A 140 16.93 21.82 -8.69
N ALA A 141 16.86 20.49 -8.75
CA ALA A 141 16.88 19.65 -7.55
C ALA A 141 18.24 19.72 -6.84
N VAL A 142 19.34 19.67 -7.59
CA VAL A 142 20.70 19.79 -7.07
C VAL A 142 20.89 21.12 -6.33
N GLU A 143 20.48 22.24 -6.94
CA GLU A 143 20.55 23.56 -6.29
C GLU A 143 19.70 23.64 -5.02
N VAL A 144 18.49 23.06 -5.03
CA VAL A 144 17.59 23.05 -3.87
C VAL A 144 18.19 22.21 -2.74
N TRP A 145 18.72 21.02 -3.03
CA TRP A 145 19.37 20.18 -2.01
C TRP A 145 20.60 20.85 -1.42
N LYS A 146 21.40 21.58 -2.21
CA LYS A 146 22.53 22.38 -1.68
C LYS A 146 22.06 23.43 -0.68
N LYS A 147 20.98 24.16 -0.98
CA LYS A 147 20.40 25.14 -0.06
C LYS A 147 19.84 24.49 1.21
N VAL A 148 19.16 23.35 1.08
CA VAL A 148 18.62 22.60 2.22
C VAL A 148 19.74 22.04 3.10
N ALA A 149 20.79 21.47 2.51
CA ALA A 149 21.97 20.98 3.23
C ALA A 149 22.65 22.10 4.02
N SER A 150 22.85 23.27 3.38
CA SER A 150 23.41 24.45 4.04
C SER A 150 22.52 24.99 5.15
N TRP A 151 21.19 24.97 4.97
CA TRP A 151 20.25 25.42 6.01
C TRP A 151 20.26 24.50 7.24
N LEU A 152 20.37 23.20 7.02
CA LEU A 152 20.40 22.20 8.09
C LEU A 152 21.77 22.05 8.76
N ASP A 153 22.82 22.64 8.20
CA ASP A 153 24.22 22.40 8.57
C ASP A 153 24.56 20.89 8.54
N LEU A 154 24.12 20.21 7.47
CA LEU A 154 24.34 18.77 7.27
C LEU A 154 25.04 18.49 5.95
N GLN A 155 25.98 17.54 6.00
CA GLN A 155 26.60 16.98 4.79
C GLN A 155 25.71 15.87 4.24
N ILE A 156 24.74 16.24 3.40
CA ILE A 156 23.87 15.27 2.71
C ILE A 156 24.72 14.56 1.65
N PRO A 157 24.89 13.22 1.72
CA PRO A 157 25.63 12.46 0.73
C PRO A 157 24.93 12.48 -0.64
N ALA A 158 25.69 12.17 -1.69
CA ALA A 158 25.16 12.00 -3.03
C ALA A 158 24.31 10.73 -3.12
N ILE A 159 23.04 10.84 -2.72
CA ILE A 159 22.03 9.79 -2.78
C ILE A 159 21.00 10.17 -3.84
N ASP A 160 20.65 9.22 -4.71
CA ASP A 160 19.63 9.39 -5.74
C ASP A 160 18.36 8.53 -5.54
N ASP A 161 18.19 7.97 -4.33
CA ASP A 161 17.02 7.22 -3.90
C ASP A 161 16.37 7.81 -2.63
N ILE A 162 15.04 7.88 -2.62
CA ILE A 162 14.28 8.47 -1.51
C ILE A 162 14.41 7.62 -0.25
N SER A 163 14.38 6.30 -0.36
CA SER A 163 14.47 5.40 0.80
C SER A 163 15.85 5.46 1.43
N MET A 164 16.91 5.42 0.61
CA MET A 164 18.29 5.58 1.07
C MET A 164 18.54 6.93 1.74
N LEU A 165 17.92 8.02 1.24
CA LEU A 165 18.05 9.33 1.87
C LEU A 165 17.39 9.36 3.25
N LEU A 166 16.24 8.71 3.40
CA LEU A 166 15.56 8.58 4.69
C LEU A 166 16.35 7.70 5.66
N ASP A 167 16.93 6.60 5.19
CA ASP A 167 17.83 5.73 5.98
C ASP A 167 19.05 6.50 6.48
N TRP A 168 19.68 7.27 5.60
CA TRP A 168 20.80 8.11 5.97
C TRP A 168 20.41 9.13 7.04
N ALA A 169 19.25 9.80 6.90
CA ALA A 169 18.79 10.78 7.88
C ALA A 169 18.45 10.12 9.24
N GLU A 170 17.93 8.89 9.21
CA GLU A 170 17.67 8.11 10.42
C GLU A 170 18.96 7.70 11.14
N ALA A 171 19.99 7.28 10.39
CA ALA A 171 21.27 6.84 10.91
C ALA A 171 22.19 7.98 11.36
N SER A 172 22.17 9.12 10.65
CA SER A 172 23.14 10.21 10.87
C SER A 172 22.75 11.15 12.01
N ILE A 173 21.48 11.15 12.42
CA ILE A 173 20.94 12.10 13.39
C ILE A 173 20.57 11.37 14.68
N SER A 174 21.43 11.52 15.69
CA SER A 174 21.26 10.92 17.02
C SER A 174 20.02 11.46 17.75
N ASP A 175 19.84 12.78 17.76
CA ASP A 175 18.72 13.44 18.43
C ASP A 175 17.37 13.09 17.76
N ALA A 176 16.46 12.49 18.55
CA ALA A 176 15.18 12.02 18.06
C ALA A 176 14.22 13.13 17.59
N LYS A 177 14.28 14.33 18.20
CA LYS A 177 13.47 15.46 17.78
C LYS A 177 14.03 16.03 16.47
N LYS A 178 15.35 16.25 16.40
CA LYS A 178 16.02 16.71 15.17
C LYS A 178 15.77 15.75 14.02
N ARG A 179 15.87 14.43 14.25
CA ARG A 179 15.61 13.40 13.24
C ARG A 179 14.20 13.51 12.66
N LYS A 180 13.17 13.72 13.50
CA LYS A 180 11.79 13.93 13.04
C LYS A 180 11.65 15.20 12.19
N VAL A 181 12.28 16.30 12.61
CA VAL A 181 12.24 17.58 11.90
C VAL A 181 12.96 17.48 10.55
N VAL A 182 14.16 16.90 10.50
CA VAL A 182 14.89 16.69 9.24
C VAL A 182 14.13 15.76 8.31
N GLY A 183 13.53 14.68 8.83
CA GLY A 183 12.62 13.84 8.05
C GLY A 183 11.46 14.65 7.44
N ALA A 184 10.80 15.51 8.23
CA ALA A 184 9.74 16.38 7.71
C ALA A 184 10.25 17.34 6.62
N ILE A 185 11.46 17.89 6.76
CA ILE A 185 12.09 18.76 5.77
C ILE A 185 12.38 17.98 4.48
N ILE A 186 12.92 16.77 4.55
CA ILE A 186 13.13 15.89 3.38
C ILE A 186 11.82 15.66 2.62
N TYR A 187 10.75 15.28 3.31
CA TYR A 187 9.42 15.09 2.69
C TYR A 187 8.91 16.38 2.05
N THR A 188 9.13 17.52 2.72
CA THR A 188 8.72 18.84 2.20
C THR A 188 9.51 19.20 0.95
N THR A 189 10.81 18.95 0.92
CA THR A 189 11.68 19.19 -0.24
C THR A 189 11.23 18.39 -1.46
N ILE A 190 11.03 17.07 -1.30
CA ILE A 190 10.53 16.20 -2.38
C ILE A 190 9.17 16.71 -2.88
N TRP A 191 8.28 17.09 -1.96
CA TRP A 191 6.98 17.67 -2.33
C TRP A 191 7.09 18.98 -3.10
N MET A 192 7.98 19.88 -2.70
CA MET A 192 8.16 21.16 -3.39
C MET A 192 8.80 21.01 -4.76
N LEU A 193 9.74 20.08 -4.92
CA LEU A 193 10.29 19.73 -6.24
C LEU A 193 9.20 19.17 -7.16
N TRP A 194 8.35 18.27 -6.66
CA TRP A 194 7.22 17.74 -7.43
C TRP A 194 6.21 18.82 -7.80
N ARG A 195 5.89 19.73 -6.87
CA ARG A 195 4.99 20.87 -7.09
C ARG A 195 5.53 21.82 -8.15
N PHE A 196 6.82 22.15 -8.10
CA PHE A 196 7.48 23.02 -9.07
C PHE A 196 7.52 22.38 -10.46
N ARG A 197 7.86 21.09 -10.56
CA ARG A 197 7.75 20.37 -11.83
C ARG A 197 6.34 20.47 -12.40
N ASN A 198 5.32 20.22 -11.57
CA ASN A 198 3.93 20.26 -12.02
C ASN A 198 3.49 21.67 -12.42
N SER A 199 3.97 22.73 -11.77
CA SER A 199 3.66 24.09 -12.21
C SER A 199 4.20 24.38 -13.61
N ILE A 200 5.33 23.80 -14.00
CA ILE A 200 5.84 23.92 -15.38
C ILE A 200 4.93 23.17 -16.35
N VAL A 201 4.57 21.91 -16.04
CA VAL A 201 3.73 21.08 -16.92
C VAL A 201 2.34 21.67 -17.12
N PHE A 202 1.72 22.17 -16.05
CA PHE A 202 0.36 22.72 -16.06
C PHE A 202 0.32 24.25 -16.18
N GLN A 203 1.46 24.88 -16.49
CA GLN A 203 1.59 26.33 -16.70
C GLN A 203 1.01 27.18 -15.55
N ASP A 204 1.27 26.79 -14.30
CA ASP A 204 0.87 27.57 -13.11
C ASP A 204 1.85 28.73 -12.89
N PRO A 205 1.43 29.99 -13.12
CA PRO A 205 2.33 31.14 -13.06
C PRO A 205 2.77 31.52 -11.64
N LYS A 206 2.16 30.93 -10.61
CA LYS A 206 2.40 31.31 -9.20
C LYS A 206 3.71 30.77 -8.65
N MET A 207 4.23 29.68 -9.22
CA MET A 207 5.41 28.98 -8.68
C MET A 207 6.64 29.25 -9.55
N LYS A 208 7.59 30.01 -9.02
CA LYS A 208 8.89 30.30 -9.65
C LYS A 208 10.00 29.47 -9.01
N LYS A 209 11.10 29.25 -9.75
CA LYS A 209 12.29 28.53 -9.24
C LYS A 209 12.83 29.16 -7.95
N SER A 210 12.80 30.49 -7.84
CA SER A 210 13.21 31.23 -6.65
C SER A 210 12.38 30.89 -5.40
N HIS A 211 11.09 30.58 -5.56
CA HIS A 211 10.18 30.34 -4.44
C HIS A 211 10.33 28.93 -3.83
N ILE A 212 11.04 28.00 -4.48
CA ILE A 212 11.08 26.59 -4.04
C ILE A 212 11.65 26.50 -2.62
N TYR A 213 12.80 27.12 -2.38
CA TYR A 213 13.47 27.08 -1.08
C TYR A 213 12.64 27.76 0.02
N ASP A 214 12.13 28.97 -0.24
CA ASP A 214 11.32 29.70 0.73
C ASP A 214 10.06 28.92 1.10
N ASN A 215 9.41 28.28 0.12
CA ASN A 215 8.27 27.40 0.36
C ASN A 215 8.65 26.16 1.19
N ILE A 216 9.85 25.59 1.00
CA ILE A 216 10.33 24.50 1.85
C ILE A 216 10.42 24.96 3.30
N VAL A 217 11.05 26.12 3.55
CA VAL A 217 11.20 26.66 4.91
C VAL A 217 9.83 26.96 5.53
N ILE A 218 8.97 27.69 4.82
CA ILE A 218 7.63 28.08 5.30
C ILE A 218 6.77 26.86 5.62
N HIS A 219 6.66 25.91 4.68
CA HIS A 219 5.78 24.74 4.87
C HIS A 219 6.33 23.76 5.90
N SER A 220 7.65 23.53 5.93
CA SER A 220 8.23 22.65 6.95
C SER A 220 8.08 23.25 8.35
N PHE A 221 8.24 24.57 8.50
CA PHE A 221 7.98 25.27 9.75
C PHE A 221 6.51 25.18 10.17
N ASP A 222 5.58 25.55 9.28
CA ASP A 222 4.13 25.49 9.53
C ASP A 222 3.69 24.10 9.99
N TRP A 223 4.15 23.06 9.29
CA TRP A 223 3.80 21.68 9.62
C TRP A 223 4.45 21.21 10.92
N CYS A 224 5.72 21.55 11.17
CA CYS A 224 6.37 21.25 12.44
C CYS A 224 5.61 21.89 13.61
N MET A 225 5.29 23.18 13.51
CA MET A 225 4.62 23.91 14.60
C MET A 225 3.21 23.41 14.87
N ASN A 226 2.42 23.18 13.81
CA ASN A 226 1.01 22.85 13.96
C ASN A 226 0.74 21.35 14.17
N ARG A 227 1.73 20.47 13.95
CA ARG A 227 1.52 19.01 13.93
C ARG A 227 2.47 18.21 14.83
N CYS A 228 3.54 18.80 15.39
CA CYS A 228 4.41 18.11 16.35
C CYS A 228 3.72 17.74 17.69
N GLY A 229 2.59 18.37 18.04
CA GLY A 229 1.92 18.18 19.34
C GLY A 229 0.67 17.29 19.35
N LYS A 230 0.13 16.84 18.21
CA LYS A 230 -1.18 16.16 18.14
C LYS A 230 -1.11 14.63 18.14
N GLY A 231 0.04 14.05 18.51
CA GLY A 231 0.40 12.65 18.27
C GLY A 231 0.09 11.63 19.35
N SER A 232 -0.68 11.97 20.40
CA SER A 232 -1.10 11.04 21.45
C SER A 232 -2.62 11.01 21.61
N ARG A 233 -3.31 10.56 20.56
CA ARG A 233 -4.62 9.90 20.61
C ARG A 233 -4.95 9.35 19.22
N VAL A 234 -5.61 8.19 19.22
CA VAL A 234 -6.07 7.39 18.07
C VAL A 234 -4.95 6.57 17.41
N GLY A 235 -4.96 5.23 17.42
CA GLY A 235 -5.88 4.21 17.95
C GLY A 235 -5.23 2.86 17.69
#